data_AF-A0A9X6NSU2-F1
#
_entry.id   AF-A0A9X6NSU2-F1
#
_cell.length_a   1.000
_cell.length_b   1.000
_cell.length_c   1.000
_cell.angle_alpha   90.00
_cell.angle_beta   90.00
_cell.angle_gamma   90.00
#
_symmetry.space_group_name_H-M   'P 1'
#
loop_
_entity.id
_entity.type
_entity.pdbx_description
1 polymer ?
#
loop_
_entity_poly.entity_id
_entity_poly.type
_entity_poly.pdbx_seq_one_letter_code
_entity_poly.pdbx_strand_id
1 'polypeptide(L)' 'MTHSYTIMPTIDATGKLLLPLFTVMQEISGDFRPLVKKDLFTAHNIYVTASRSGKMMKDHLKTWLEESNFHMWVTEPSS' A
#
# COMPACT_ATOMS: atom_id res chain seq x y z
N MET A 1 12.89 -3.86 19.60
CA MET A 1 12.29 -2.77 18.80
C MET A 1 11.11 -3.38 18.06
N THR A 2 9.89 -2.96 18.38
CA THR A 2 8.67 -3.48 17.73
C THR A 2 8.38 -2.59 16.54
N HIS A 3 8.55 -3.11 15.33
CA HIS A 3 8.16 -2.39 14.13
C HIS A 3 6.63 -2.37 14.05
N SER A 4 6.04 -1.17 14.06
CA SER A 4 4.60 -1.04 13.85
C SER A 4 4.31 -0.84 12.36
N TYR A 5 3.16 -1.38 11.93
CA TYR A 5 2.68 -1.23 10.56
C TYR A 5 1.16 -1.12 10.56
N THR A 6 0.62 -0.44 9.57
CA THR A 6 -0.81 -0.38 9.28
C THR A 6 -1.08 -1.04 7.93
N ILE A 7 -2.01 -1.99 7.89
CA ILE A 7 -2.57 -2.52 6.63
C ILE A 7 -3.96 -1.92 6.47
N MET A 8 -4.28 -1.44 5.27
CA MET A 8 -5.62 -1.00 4.92
C MET A 8 -6.17 -1.85 3.80
N PRO A 9 -7.11 -2.76 4.11
CA PRO A 9 -7.84 -3.47 3.09
C PRO A 9 -8.81 -2.52 2.40
N THR A 10 -8.99 -2.69 1.09
CA THR A 10 -10.12 -2.11 0.37
C THR A 10 -11.08 -3.25 0.06
N ILE A 11 -12.36 -3.10 0.38
CA ILE A 11 -13.38 -4.11 0.16
C ILE A 11 -14.48 -3.49 -0.70
N ASP A 12 -14.94 -4.19 -1.72
CA ASP A 12 -16.07 -3.72 -2.54
C ASP A 12 -17.42 -3.97 -1.86
N ALA A 13 -18.50 -3.50 -2.49
CA ALA A 13 -19.86 -3.68 -1.97
C ALA A 13 -20.32 -5.15 -1.88
N THR A 14 -19.63 -6.07 -2.56
CA THR A 14 -19.91 -7.51 -2.52
C THR A 14 -19.18 -8.22 -1.37
N GLY A 15 -18.30 -7.51 -0.66
CA GLY A 15 -17.46 -8.08 0.38
C GLY A 15 -16.15 -8.68 -0.16
N LYS A 16 -15.82 -8.47 -1.43
CA LYS A 16 -14.57 -8.97 -2.02
C LYS A 16 -13.42 -8.02 -1.69
N LEU A 17 -12.31 -8.59 -1.25
CA LEU A 17 -11.07 -7.86 -1.04
C LEU A 17 -10.51 -7.40 -2.39
N LEU A 18 -10.34 -6.09 -2.52
CA LEU A 18 -9.64 -5.46 -3.64
C LEU A 18 -8.14 -5.45 -3.34
N LEU A 19 -7.37 -5.73 -4.39
CA LEU A 19 -5.92 -5.75 -4.37
C LEU A 19 -5.37 -4.56 -5.17
N PRO A 20 -4.11 -4.15 -4.92
CA PRO A 20 -3.24 -4.58 -3.83
C PRO A 20 -3.68 -4.18 -2.40
N LEU A 21 -3.06 -4.74 -1.36
CA LEU A 21 -3.21 -4.28 0.03
C LEU A 21 -2.27 -3.10 0.29
N PHE A 22 -2.80 -1.97 0.75
CA PHE A 22 -1.96 -0.83 1.10
C PHE A 22 -1.37 -0.99 2.50
N THR A 23 -0.05 -1.04 2.58
CA THR A 23 0.69 -1.25 3.83
C THR A 23 1.62 -0.07 4.10
N VAL A 24 1.51 0.51 5.30
CA VAL A 24 2.37 1.60 5.77
C VAL A 24 3.25 1.10 6.90
N MET A 25 4.56 1.10 6.69
CA MET A 25 5.56 0.73 7.69
C MET A 25 6.02 1.95 8.47
N GLN A 26 6.33 1.77 9.76
CA GLN A 26 6.92 2.85 10.56
C GLN A 26 8.43 2.95 10.33
N GLU A 27 8.88 4.08 9.77
CA GLU A 27 10.30 4.41 9.56
C GLU A 27 10.65 5.74 10.22
N ILE A 28 11.77 5.82 10.94
CA ILE A 28 12.17 7.04 11.67
C ILE A 28 12.34 8.23 10.70
N SER A 29 12.88 7.99 9.51
CA SER A 29 13.02 9.01 8.45
C SER A 29 11.67 9.43 7.87
N GLY A 30 10.68 8.53 7.89
CA GLY A 30 9.41 8.66 7.19
C GLY A 30 9.42 8.10 5.76
N ASP A 31 10.56 7.61 5.29
CA ASP A 31 10.73 6.86 4.03
C ASP A 31 11.77 5.76 4.26
N PHE A 32 11.74 4.74 3.41
CA PHE A 32 12.71 3.65 3.39
C PHE A 32 14.09 4.17 2.98
N ARG A 33 15.10 3.83 3.77
CA ARG A 33 16.51 4.11 3.42
C ARG A 33 16.95 3.24 2.23
N PRO A 34 17.98 3.63 1.46
CA PRO A 34 18.44 2.85 0.30
C PRO A 34 18.72 1.37 0.59
N LEU A 35 19.27 1.08 1.77
CA LEU A 35 19.54 -0.29 2.21
C LEU A 35 18.25 -1.11 2.40
N VAL A 36 17.21 -0.49 2.99
CA VAL A 36 15.91 -1.12 3.18
C VAL A 36 15.18 -1.29 1.85
N LYS A 37 15.27 -0.29 0.95
CA LYS A 37 14.67 -0.37 -0.41
C LYS A 37 15.26 -1.52 -1.23
N LYS A 38 16.55 -1.84 -1.06
CA LYS A 38 17.21 -2.94 -1.79
C LYS A 38 16.63 -4.31 -1.45
N ASP A 39 16.29 -4.52 -0.18
CA ASP A 39 15.81 -5.80 0.34
C ASP A 39 14.30 -5.77 0.65
N LEU A 40 13.59 -4.74 0.16
CA LEU A 40 12.16 -4.57 0.42
C LEU A 40 11.38 -5.67 -0.30
N PHE A 41 10.53 -6.38 0.44
CA PHE A 41 9.65 -7.37 -0.14
C PHE A 41 8.66 -6.71 -1.12
N THR A 42 8.56 -7.26 -2.33
CA THR A 42 7.63 -6.82 -3.37
C THR A 42 6.74 -7.97 -3.80
N ALA A 43 5.43 -7.74 -3.84
CA ALA A 43 4.47 -8.67 -4.41
C ALA A 43 3.36 -7.89 -5.13
N HIS A 44 2.77 -8.48 -6.17
CA HIS A 44 1.72 -7.82 -6.97
C HIS A 44 0.46 -7.46 -6.15
N ASN A 45 0.22 -8.17 -5.05
CA ASN A 45 -0.95 -8.02 -4.21
C ASN A 45 -0.71 -7.14 -2.97
N ILE A 46 0.45 -6.50 -2.84
CA ILE A 46 0.76 -5.61 -1.71
C ILE A 46 1.50 -4.37 -2.21
N TYR A 47 1.00 -3.20 -1.85
CA TYR A 47 1.70 -1.94 -2.02
C TYR A 47 2.26 -1.52 -0.67
N VAL A 48 3.57 -1.32 -0.58
CA VAL A 48 4.27 -1.00 0.67
C VAL A 48 4.86 0.40 0.60
N THR A 49 4.57 1.23 1.60
CA THR A 49 5.17 2.56 1.81
C THR A 49 5.57 2.75 3.26
N ALA A 50 6.20 3.87 3.58
CA ALA A 50 6.69 4.19 4.93
C ALA A 50 6.16 5.54 5.42
N SER A 51 6.02 5.68 6.74
CA SER A 51 5.76 6.95 7.40
C SER A 51 6.36 6.99 8.81
N ARG A 52 6.55 8.19 9.37
CA ARG A 52 7.14 8.33 10.73
C ARG A 52 6.30 7.71 11.83
N SER A 53 4.98 7.69 11.64
CA SER A 53 4.02 7.18 12.61
C SER A 53 3.56 5.76 12.31
N GLY A 54 3.92 5.19 11.15
CA GLY A 54 3.34 3.95 10.65
C GLY A 54 1.87 4.06 10.25
N LYS A 55 1.29 5.26 10.28
CA LYS A 55 -0.11 5.53 9.91
C LYS A 55 -0.21 6.03 8.48
N MET A 56 -1.33 5.72 7.82
CA MET A 56 -1.69 6.37 6.56
C MET A 56 -1.94 7.86 6.78
N MET A 57 -1.50 8.67 5.81
CA MET A 57 -1.80 10.10 5.72
C MET A 57 -2.53 10.38 4.40
N LYS A 58 -3.09 11.59 4.24
CA LYS A 58 -3.84 11.95 3.03
C LYS A 58 -3.07 11.72 1.74
N ASP A 59 -1.77 12.02 1.73
CA ASP A 59 -0.96 11.88 0.51
C ASP A 59 -0.72 10.40 0.15
N HIS A 60 -0.52 9.55 1.17
CA HIS A 60 -0.47 8.10 0.99
C HIS A 60 -1.77 7.55 0.37
N LEU A 61 -2.93 8.06 0.79
CA LEU A 61 -4.22 7.67 0.23
C LEU A 61 -4.36 8.12 -1.23
N LYS A 62 -3.90 9.32 -1.59
CA LYS A 62 -3.96 9.80 -2.98
C LYS A 62 -3.11 8.92 -3.89
N THR A 63 -1.86 8.66 -3.50
CA THR A 63 -0.99 7.72 -4.23
C THR A 63 -1.64 6.35 -4.33
N TRP A 64 -2.24 5.86 -3.25
CA TRP A 64 -2.96 4.59 -3.29
C TRP A 64 -4.09 4.57 -4.32
N LEU A 65 -4.93 5.60 -4.35
CA LEU A 65 -6.05 5.69 -5.30
C LEU A 65 -5.57 5.79 -6.75
N GLU A 66 -4.46 6.49 -7.00
CA GLU A 66 -3.87 6.59 -8.34
C GLU A 66 -3.34 5.23 -8.82
N GLU A 67 -2.56 4.54 -7.99
CA GLU A 67 -1.97 3.23 -8.30
C GLU A 67 -3.02 2.11 -8.38
N SER A 68 -4.04 2.14 -7.52
CA SER A 68 -5.11 1.12 -7.47
C SER A 68 -6.14 1.30 -8.58
N ASN A 69 -6.49 2.55 -8.95
CA ASN A 69 -7.38 2.79 -10.08
C ASN A 69 -6.78 2.23 -11.37
N PHE A 70 -5.46 2.36 -11.58
CA PHE A 70 -4.78 1.74 -12.72
C PHE A 70 -4.99 0.21 -12.75
N HIS A 71 -5.04 -0.46 -11.59
CA HIS A 71 -5.30 -1.90 -11.51
C HIS A 71 -6.78 -2.27 -11.71
N MET A 72 -7.73 -1.47 -11.21
CA MET A 72 -9.16 -1.78 -11.36
C MET A 72 -9.63 -1.74 -12.83
N TRP A 73 -9.17 -0.75 -13.62
CA TRP A 73 -9.54 -0.63 -15.04
C TRP A 73 -8.94 -1.72 -15.94
N VAL A 74 -7.87 -2.37 -15.52
CA VAL A 74 -7.22 -3.46 -16.29
C VAL A 74 -7.90 -4.82 -16.03
N THR A 75 -8.73 -4.92 -14.99
CA THR A 75 -9.41 -6.17 -14.61
C THR A 75 -10.88 -6.26 -15.00
N GLU A 76 -11.46 -5.24 -15.63
CA GLU A 76 -12.73 -5.40 -16.34
C GLU A 76 -12.46 -6.20 -17.63
N PRO A 77 -13.01 -7.41 -17.81
CA PRO A 77 -13.03 -8.02 -19.12
C PRO A 77 -13.90 -7.11 -19.99
N SER A 78 -13.38 -6.72 -21.16
CA SER A 78 -14.23 -6.24 -22.24
C SER A 78 -15.34 -7.28 -22.47
N SER A 79 -16.57 -6.85 -22.19
CA SER A 79 -17.88 -7.34 -22.66
C SER A 79 -18.01 -8.82 -23.06
#